data_AF-A0A960M1X8-F1
#
_entry.id   AF-A0A960M1X8-F1
#
_cell.length_a   1.000
_cell.length_b   1.000
_cell.length_c   1.000
_cell.angle_alpha   90.00
_cell.angle_beta   90.00
_cell.angle_gamma   90.00
#
_symmetry.space_group_name_H-M   'P 1'
#
loop_
_entity.id
_entity.type
_entity.pdbx_description
1 polymer ?
#
loop_
_entity_poly.entity_id
_entity_poly.type
_entity_poly.pdbx_seq_one_letter_code
_entity_poly.pdbx_strand_id
1 'polypeptide(L)' 'MKEKSLKTLAILVSEKFKEHHLECILIGGAFVTIYSQNRYQSYDLDYVTYEDRSKN' A
#
# COMPACT_ATOMS: atom_id res chain seq x y z
N MET A 1 -5.74 16.00 -16.12
CA MET A 1 -5.04 14.88 -15.44
C MET A 1 -5.98 13.70 -15.41
N LYS A 2 -5.57 12.50 -15.88
CA LYS A 2 -6.39 11.29 -15.67
C LYS A 2 -6.46 11.02 -14.18
N GLU A 3 -7.66 10.88 -13.64
CA GLU A 3 -7.90 10.49 -12.25
C GLU A 3 -7.16 9.17 -12.01
N LYS A 4 -6.13 9.19 -11.16
CA LYS A 4 -5.42 7.96 -10.78
C LYS A 4 -6.27 7.30 -9.71
N SER A 5 -6.80 6.11 -10.02
CA SER A 5 -7.50 5.31 -9.02
C SER A 5 -6.59 5.04 -7.82
N LEU A 6 -7.15 4.85 -6.63
CA LEU A 6 -6.40 4.48 -5.42
C LEU A 6 -5.51 3.26 -5.68
N LYS A 7 -6.01 2.29 -6.45
CA LYS A 7 -5.25 1.11 -6.89
C LYS A 7 -4.03 1.48 -7.74
N THR A 8 -4.17 2.41 -8.68
CA THR A 8 -3.04 2.89 -9.50
C THR A 8 -1.98 3.60 -8.65
N LEU A 9 -2.40 4.37 -7.65
CA LEU A 9 -1.47 5.00 -6.72
C LEU A 9 -0.76 3.95 -5.86
N ALA A 10 -1.49 2.96 -5.32
CA ALA A 10 -0.91 1.87 -4.56
C ALA A 10 0.12 1.06 -5.37
N ILE A 11 -0.16 0.78 -6.66
CA ILE A 11 0.79 0.12 -7.55
C ILE A 11 2.08 0.94 -7.69
N LEU A 12 1.95 2.24 -7.98
CA LEU A 12 3.10 3.13 -8.18
C LEU A 12 3.98 3.20 -6.93
N VAL A 13 3.37 3.32 -5.74
CA VAL A 13 4.10 3.38 -4.47
C VAL A 13 4.79 2.04 -4.17
N SER A 14 4.09 0.92 -4.37
CA SER A 14 4.65 -0.42 -4.19
C SER A 14 5.81 -0.70 -5.15
N GLU A 15 5.75 -0.22 -6.40
CA GLU A 15 6.86 -0.30 -7.35
C GLU A 15 8.10 0.45 -6.83
N LYS A 16 7.92 1.64 -6.25
CA LYS A 16 9.02 2.39 -5.64
C LYS A 16 9.63 1.69 -4.44
N PHE A 17 8.84 1.08 -3.55
CA PHE A 17 9.41 0.28 -2.47
C PHE A 17 10.27 -0.87 -3.01
N LYS A 18 9.78 -1.57 -4.05
CA LYS A 18 10.52 -2.66 -4.69
C LYS A 18 11.83 -2.20 -5.34
N GLU A 19 11.82 -1.06 -6.04
CA GLU A 19 13.03 -0.46 -6.63
C GLU A 19 14.11 -0.15 -5.58
N HIS A 20 13.70 0.17 -4.35
CA HIS A 20 14.58 0.45 -3.22
C HIS A 20 14.86 -0.76 -2.33
N HIS A 21 14.50 -1.98 -2.76
CA HIS A 21 14.64 -3.22 -1.98
C HIS A 21 13.94 -3.18 -0.61
N LEU A 22 12.86 -2.40 -0.48
CA LEU A 22 12.02 -2.33 0.71
C LEU A 22 10.87 -3.32 0.55
N GLU A 23 10.84 -4.32 1.41
CA GLU A 23 9.70 -5.23 1.52
C GLU A 23 8.60 -4.59 2.35
N CYS A 24 7.53 -4.16 1.68
CA CYS A 24 6.40 -3.47 2.30
C CYS A 24 5.09 -4.17 1.93
N ILE A 25 4.14 -4.16 2.86
CA ILE A 25 2.80 -4.74 2.69
C ILE A 25 1.78 -3.61 2.81
N LEU A 26 0.89 -3.47 1.81
CA LEU A 26 -0.26 -2.59 1.88
C LEU A 26 -1.30 -3.18 2.84
N ILE A 27 -1.71 -2.40 3.84
CA ILE A 27 -2.68 -2.82 4.86
C ILE A 27 -3.80 -1.78 4.99
N GLY A 28 -4.60 -1.91 6.06
CA GLY A 28 -5.59 -0.91 6.44
C GLY A 28 -6.79 -0.82 5.50
N GLY A 29 -7.50 0.31 5.58
CA GLY A 29 -8.74 0.53 4.84
C GLY A 29 -8.53 0.57 3.32
N ALA A 30 -7.34 0.98 2.88
CA ALA A 30 -6.99 1.06 1.46
C ALA A 30 -6.94 -0.31 0.79
N PHE A 31 -6.34 -1.30 1.46
CA PHE A 31 -6.33 -2.69 1.00
C PHE A 31 -7.76 -3.21 0.82
N VAL A 32 -8.61 -3.02 1.83
CA VAL A 32 -10.01 -3.47 1.80
C VAL A 32 -10.79 -2.75 0.69
N THR A 33 -10.54 -1.45 0.49
CA THR A 33 -11.14 -0.64 -0.58
C THR A 33 -10.75 -1.14 -1.98
N ILE A 34 -9.49 -1.50 -2.19
CA ILE A 34 -8.98 -1.94 -3.50
C ILE A 34 -9.45 -3.36 -3.85
N TYR A 35 -9.53 -4.24 -2.85
CA TYR A 35 -9.68 -5.69 -3.08
C TYR A 35 -11.03 -6.27 -2.66
N SER A 36 -11.98 -5.47 -2.16
CA SER A 36 -13.31 -5.96 -1.82
C SER A 36 -14.42 -4.99 -2.20
N GLN A 37 -15.63 -5.51 -2.43
CA GLN A 37 -16.84 -4.70 -2.50
C GLN A 37 -17.39 -4.52 -1.10
N ASN A 38 -17.17 -3.35 -0.51
CA ASN A 38 -17.63 -3.06 0.84
C ASN A 38 -18.07 -1.59 0.95
N ARG A 39 -18.93 -1.28 1.93
CA ARG A 39 -19.51 0.06 2.11
C ARG A 39 -18.54 1.11 2.67
N TYR A 40 -17.37 0.69 3.15
CA TYR A 40 -16.36 1.55 3.73
C TYR A 40 -15.27 1.83 2.69
N GLN A 41 -14.89 3.08 2.54
CA GLN A 41 -13.90 3.51 1.56
C GLN A 41 -12.83 4.31 2.29
N SER A 42 -11.57 3.93 2.08
CA SER A 42 -10.39 4.66 2.52
C SER A 42 -9.76 5.37 1.33
N TYR A 43 -9.11 6.49 1.58
CA TYR A 43 -8.47 7.32 0.54
C TYR A 43 -6.98 7.57 0.83
N ASP A 44 -6.49 7.11 1.97
CA ASP A 44 -5.09 7.00 2.34
C ASP A 44 -4.48 5.66 1.86
N LEU A 45 -3.16 5.51 2.02
CA LEU A 45 -2.44 4.26 1.80
C LEU A 45 -1.55 3.99 3.01
N ASP A 46 -1.81 2.89 3.71
CA ASP A 46 -1.00 2.45 4.84
C ASP A 46 -0.09 1.29 4.45
N TYR A 47 1.20 1.43 4.71
CA TYR A 47 2.18 0.37 4.48
C TYR A 47 2.93 0.04 5.76
N VAL A 48 3.19 -1.25 5.95
CA VAL A 48 4.09 -1.75 6.99
C VAL A 48 5.27 -2.46 6.35
N THR A 49 6.43 -2.38 6.99
CA THR A 49 7.63 -3.12 6.63
C THR A 49 8.12 -3.93 7.82
N TYR A 50 9.03 -4.86 7.56
CA TYR A 50 9.64 -5.66 8.61
C TYR A 50 10.79 -4.89 9.24
N GLU A 51 10.83 -4.90 10.57
CA GLU A 51 12.02 -4.52 11.32
C GLU A 51 12.83 -5.78 11.63
N ASP A 52 14.10 -5.80 11.22
CA ASP A 52 15.02 -6.86 11.59
C ASP A 52 15.41 -6.73 13.07
N ARG A 53 14.68 -7.45 13.94
CA ARG A 53 14.94 -7.48 15.38
C ARG A 53 16.18 -8.28 15.77
N SER A 54 16.91 -8.89 14.84
CA SER A 54 18.15 -9.63 15.15
C SER A 54 19.34 -8.71 15.44
N LYS A 55 19.19 -7.40 15.20
CA LYS A 55 20.26 -6.39 15.36
C LYS A 55 20.15 -5.51 16.61
N ASN A 56 19.24 -5.83 17.54
CA ASN A 56 19.07 -5.12 18.82
C ASN A 56 19.35 -6.04 20.01
#